data_AF-Q0DS73-F1
#
_entry.id   AF-Q0DS73-F1
#
_cell.length_a   1.000
_cell.length_b   1.000
_cell.length_c   1.000
_cell.angle_alpha   90.00
_cell.angle_beta   90.00
_cell.angle_gamma   90.00
#
_symmetry.space_group_name_H-M   'P 1'
#
loop_
_entity.id
_entity.type
_entity.pdbx_description
1 polymer ?
#
loop_
_entity_poly.entity_id
_entity_poly.type
_entity_poly.pdbx_seq_one_letter_code
_entity_poly.pdbx_strand_id
1 'polypeptide(L)' 'TLLVDGFGVDPYQDITLVKKVPYSNSFVEAAWPLGSAIEVASSS' A
#
# COMPACT_ATOMS: atom_id res chain seq x y z
N THR A 1 4.00 21.52 1.95
CA THR A 1 3.81 20.35 1.06
C THR A 1 4.15 19.09 1.83
N LEU A 2 3.20 18.24 2.24
CA LEU A 2 3.56 17.06 3.07
C LEU A 2 4.28 16.00 2.23
N LEU A 3 3.82 15.75 1.01
CA LEU A 3 4.48 14.82 0.08
C LEU A 3 5.85 15.34 -0.38
N VAL A 4 5.94 16.62 -0.78
CA VAL A 4 7.21 17.21 -1.29
C VAL A 4 8.13 17.68 -0.16
N ASP A 5 7.68 18.57 0.73
CA ASP A 5 8.55 19.12 1.80
C ASP A 5 8.70 18.15 2.99
N GLY A 6 7.69 17.31 3.26
CA GLY A 6 7.70 16.38 4.39
C GLY A 6 8.36 15.04 4.06
N PHE A 7 7.94 14.42 2.95
CA PHE A 7 8.46 13.13 2.51
C PHE A 7 9.50 13.20 1.39
N GLY A 8 9.81 14.40 0.85
CA GLY A 8 10.83 14.56 -0.18
C GLY A 8 10.45 14.01 -1.55
N VAL A 9 9.16 13.76 -1.80
CA VAL A 9 8.67 13.21 -3.08
C VAL A 9 8.83 14.26 -4.18
N ASP A 10 9.32 13.83 -5.36
CA ASP A 10 9.41 14.72 -6.52
C ASP A 10 8.01 15.23 -6.91
N PRO A 11 7.82 16.55 -7.12
CA PRO A 11 6.51 17.12 -7.46
C PRO A 11 5.84 16.55 -8.73
N TYR A 12 6.63 15.97 -9.62
CA TYR A 12 6.20 15.42 -10.91
C TYR A 12 6.23 13.90 -10.94
N GLN A 13 6.52 13.24 -9.81
CA GLN A 13 6.45 11.79 -9.71
C GLN A 13 5.01 11.31 -9.74
N ASP A 14 4.71 10.40 -10.67
CA ASP A 14 3.43 9.70 -10.70
C ASP A 14 3.26 8.80 -9.47
N ILE A 15 2.18 9.03 -8.71
CA ILE A 15 1.83 8.25 -7.53
C ILE A 15 0.46 7.57 -7.71
N THR A 16 0.33 6.35 -7.19
CA THR A 16 -0.94 5.62 -7.20
C THR A 16 -1.59 5.69 -5.82
N LEU A 17 -2.65 6.50 -5.69
CA LEU A 17 -3.43 6.61 -4.46
C LEU A 17 -4.65 5.68 -4.51
N VAL A 18 -4.66 4.61 -3.72
CA VAL A 18 -5.72 3.59 -3.75
C VAL A 18 -6.16 3.18 -2.34
N LYS A 19 -7.45 2.86 -2.20
CA LYS A 19 -8.02 2.23 -0.99
C LYS A 19 -8.02 0.71 -1.06
N LYS A 20 -8.09 0.15 -2.27
CA LYS A 20 -8.04 -1.29 -2.52
C LYS A 20 -7.12 -1.58 -3.69
N VAL A 21 -6.42 -2.70 -3.63
CA VAL A 21 -5.53 -3.21 -4.66
C VAL A 21 -6.20 -4.40 -5.36
N PRO A 22 -6.23 -4.44 -6.69
CA PRO A 22 -6.69 -5.63 -7.41
C PRO A 22 -5.73 -6.80 -7.14
N TYR A 23 -6.29 -7.94 -6.75
CA TYR A 23 -5.55 -9.18 -6.52
C TYR A 23 -6.36 -10.36 -7.07
N SER A 24 -5.83 -11.00 -8.11
CA SER A 24 -6.51 -12.02 -8.90
C SER A 24 -7.91 -11.55 -9.35
N ASN A 25 -8.97 -12.17 -8.85
CA ASN A 25 -10.36 -11.85 -9.22
C ASN A 25 -11.06 -10.99 -8.15
N SER A 26 -10.30 -10.34 -7.27
CA SER A 26 -10.81 -9.63 -6.09
C SER A 26 -10.11 -8.30 -5.83
N PHE A 27 -10.67 -7.48 -4.93
CA PHE A 27 -10.07 -6.25 -4.45
C PHE A 27 -9.79 -6.35 -2.95
N VAL A 28 -8.52 -6.24 -2.57
CA VAL A 28 -8.08 -6.33 -1.17
C VAL A 28 -7.78 -4.93 -0.64
N GLU A 29 -8.11 -4.64 0.61
CA GLU A 29 -7.82 -3.32 1.19
C GLU A 29 -6.32 -3.04 1.25
N ALA A 30 -5.92 -1.82 0.85
CA ALA A 30 -4.56 -1.30 1.00
C ALA A 30 -4.34 -0.92 2.48
N ALA A 31 -4.33 -1.93 3.35
CA ALA A 31 -4.20 -1.78 4.79
C ALA A 31 -3.34 -2.90 5.36
N TRP A 32 -2.84 -2.69 6.59
CA TRP A 32 -2.00 -3.64 7.31
C TRP A 32 -2.55 -5.06 7.53
N PRO A 33 -3.87 -5.32 7.69
CA PRO A 33 -4.37 -6.65 8.09
C PRO A 33 -3.91 -7.80 7.19
N LEU A 34 -3.72 -7.56 5.89
CA LEU A 34 -3.24 -8.58 4.97
C LEU A 34 -1.80 -9.00 5.29
N GLY A 35 -0.91 -8.05 5.58
CA GLY A 35 0.48 -8.34 5.92
C GLY A 35 0.60 -9.15 7.20
N SER A 36 -0.19 -8.81 8.23
CA SER A 36 -0.22 -9.55 9.49
C SER A 36 -0.70 -11.00 9.32
N ALA A 37 -1.71 -11.24 8.46
CA ALA A 37 -2.16 -12.59 8.17
C ALA A 37 -1.08 -13.43 7.45
N ILE A 38 -0.33 -12.80 6.53
CA ILE A 38 0.80 -13.46 5.84
C ILE A 38 1.90 -13.84 6.81
N GLU A 39 2.25 -12.96 7.76
CA GLU A 39 3.29 -13.23 8.77
C GLU A 39 2.97 -14.50 9.59
N VAL A 40 1.73 -14.60 10.10
CA VAL A 40 1.27 -15.76 10.87
C VAL A 40 1.25 -17.04 10.02
N ALA A 41 0.81 -16.95 8.76
CA ALA A 41 0.76 -18.10 7.87
C ALA A 41 2.15 -18.59 7.43
N SER A 42 3.14 -17.69 7.35
CA SER A 42 4.50 -18.00 6.88
C SER A 42 5.43 -18.50 7.98
N SER A 43 5.06 -18.34 9.24
CA SER A 43 5.84 -18.82 10.41
C SER A 43 5.51 -20.26 10.81
N SER A 44 4.73 -20.99 10.01
CA SER A 44 4.29 -22.37 10.26
C SER A 44 5.00 -23.39 9.37
#